data_AF-A0A847GSY9-F1
#
_entry.id   AF-A0A847GSY9-F1
#
_cell.length_a   1.000
_cell.length_b   1.000
_cell.length_c   1.000
_cell.angle_alpha   90.00
_cell.angle_beta   90.00
_cell.angle_gamma   90.00
#
_symmetry.space_group_name_H-M   'P 1'
#
loop_
_entity.id
_entity.type
_entity.pdbx_description
1 polymer ?
#
loop_
_entity_poly.entity_id
_entity_poly.type
_entity_poly.pdbx_seq_one_letter_code
_entity_poly.pdbx_strand_id
1 'polypeptide(L)'
;MVESHPRNATLEPATLRTMILVYYGAGLRRREAINLTRADVDLNNSILTIRNTKFGKSRLVPVGPQLNRALVQYDRTRPKRRPADALFFTTVEGGPVARTTLADHFRIVCNRAGIQRTDTREQPRIHDLRHYAACRIMPTRLLA
;
A
#
# COMPACT_ATOMS: atom_id res chain seq x y z
N MET A 1 -19.62 -5.48 -25.04
CA MET A 1 -19.87 -5.56 -23.58
C MET A 1 -18.92 -4.60 -22.90
N VAL A 2 -19.41 -3.41 -22.52
CA VAL A 2 -18.60 -2.39 -21.85
C VAL A 2 -18.59 -2.72 -20.37
N GLU A 3 -17.46 -3.20 -19.89
CA GLU A 3 -17.22 -3.53 -18.48
C GLU A 3 -17.27 -2.23 -17.67
N SER A 4 -18.40 -2.04 -16.98
CA SER A 4 -18.73 -0.89 -16.14
C SER A 4 -17.77 -0.79 -14.96
N HIS A 5 -16.62 -0.14 -15.19
CA HIS A 5 -15.69 0.22 -14.14
C HIS A 5 -16.37 1.25 -13.22
N PRO A 6 -16.53 0.98 -11.90
CA PRO A 6 -17.09 1.95 -10.98
C PRO A 6 -16.10 3.11 -10.85
N ARG A 7 -16.36 4.19 -11.59
CA ARG A 7 -15.54 5.41 -11.65
C ARG A 7 -15.51 6.22 -10.35
N ASN A 8 -16.16 5.76 -9.27
CA ASN A 8 -16.35 6.51 -8.04
C ASN A 8 -16.25 5.67 -6.76
N ALA A 9 -15.41 4.63 -6.73
CA ALA A 9 -15.09 3.98 -5.46
C ALA A 9 -14.35 4.99 -4.56
N THR A 10 -15.07 5.60 -3.63
CA THR A 10 -14.52 6.61 -2.73
C THR A 10 -13.46 5.95 -1.86
N LEU A 11 -12.20 6.38 -2.04
CA LEU A 11 -11.10 5.90 -1.23
C LEU A 11 -11.04 6.72 0.06
N GLU A 12 -11.21 6.05 1.19
CA GLU A 12 -11.12 6.69 2.49
C GLU A 12 -9.70 7.25 2.71
N PRO A 13 -9.56 8.47 3.30
CA PRO A 13 -8.25 9.05 3.58
C PRO A 13 -7.34 8.15 4.42
N ALA A 14 -7.92 7.41 5.38
CA ALA A 14 -7.20 6.44 6.21
C ALA A 14 -6.61 5.29 5.38
N THR A 15 -7.37 4.77 4.41
CA THR A 15 -6.89 3.73 3.47
C THR A 15 -5.74 4.28 2.63
N LEU A 16 -5.93 5.44 1.99
CA LEU A 16 -4.90 6.04 1.13
C LEU A 16 -3.60 6.29 1.89
N ARG A 17 -3.69 6.93 3.07
CA ARG A 17 -2.53 7.22 3.93
C ARG A 17 -1.78 5.94 4.30
N THR A 18 -2.50 4.92 4.77
CA THR A 18 -1.88 3.67 5.21
C THR A 18 -1.25 2.91 4.05
N MET A 19 -1.89 2.90 2.88
CA MET A 19 -1.31 2.29 1.68
C MET A 19 -0.02 3.00 1.27
N ILE A 20 0.03 4.34 1.25
CA ILE A 20 1.25 5.11 0.95
C ILE A 20 2.37 4.73 1.93
N LEU A 21 2.07 4.66 3.23
CA LEU A 21 3.05 4.27 4.25
C LEU A 21 3.55 2.84 4.06
N VAL A 22 2.70 1.90 3.65
CA VAL A 22 3.11 0.53 3.33
C VAL A 22 4.00 0.49 2.09
N TYR A 23 3.68 1.23 1.03
CA TYR A 23 4.55 1.31 -0.15
C TYR A 23 5.93 1.89 0.17
N TYR A 24 5.96 2.92 1.02
CA TYR A 24 7.18 3.60 1.43
C TYR A 24 8.01 2.82 2.46
N GLY A 25 7.36 2.19 3.43
CA GLY A 25 8.01 1.53 4.57
C GLY A 25 8.30 0.05 4.35
N ALA A 26 7.41 -0.66 3.66
CA ALA A 26 7.54 -2.10 3.41
C ALA A 26 7.95 -2.45 1.97
N GLY A 27 7.99 -1.45 1.07
CA GLY A 27 8.44 -1.64 -0.31
C GLY A 27 7.59 -2.65 -1.10
N LEU A 28 6.30 -2.80 -0.78
CA LEU A 28 5.43 -3.79 -1.44
C LEU A 28 5.16 -3.44 -2.90
N ARG A 29 4.91 -4.46 -3.74
CA ARG A 29 4.41 -4.21 -5.11
C ARG A 29 2.96 -3.77 -4.98
N ARG A 30 2.50 -2.96 -5.93
CA ARG A 30 1.08 -2.54 -5.98
C ARG A 30 0.10 -3.72 -5.88
N ARG A 31 0.32 -4.79 -6.65
CA ARG A 31 -0.55 -5.99 -6.58
C ARG A 31 -0.45 -6.71 -5.23
N GLU A 32 0.74 -6.75 -4.63
CA GLU A 32 0.95 -7.38 -3.32
C GLU A 32 0.20 -6.62 -2.21
N ALA A 33 0.23 -5.28 -2.24
CA ALA A 33 -0.45 -4.47 -1.23
C ALA A 33 -1.99 -4.44 -1.42
N ILE A 34 -2.49 -4.40 -2.66
CA ILE A 34 -3.95 -4.40 -2.91
C ILE A 34 -4.59 -5.75 -2.56
N ASN A 35 -3.86 -6.86 -2.75
CA ASN A 35 -4.36 -8.21 -2.46
C ASN A 35 -4.01 -8.70 -1.05
N LEU A 36 -3.49 -7.83 -0.19
CA LEU A 36 -3.12 -8.19 1.18
C LEU A 36 -4.38 -8.54 1.96
N THR A 37 -4.44 -9.74 2.54
CA THR A 37 -5.59 -10.17 3.35
C THR A 37 -5.38 -9.86 4.83
N ARG A 38 -6.44 -9.95 5.64
CA ARG A 38 -6.32 -9.80 7.09
C ARG A 38 -5.39 -10.86 7.70
N ALA A 39 -5.45 -12.10 7.23
CA ALA A 39 -4.58 -13.19 7.69
C ALA A 39 -3.10 -12.94 7.40
N ASP A 40 -2.80 -12.08 6.43
CA ASP A 40 -1.43 -11.74 6.05
C ASP A 40 -0.82 -10.66 6.95
N VAL A 41 -1.61 -9.98 7.78
CA VAL A 41 -1.16 -8.86 8.61
C VAL A 41 -1.09 -9.30 10.08
N ASP A 42 0.12 -9.59 10.55
CA ASP A 42 0.37 -9.84 11.97
C ASP A 42 0.79 -8.55 12.66
N LEU A 43 -0.18 -7.86 13.26
CA LEU A 43 0.02 -6.62 13.99
C LEU A 43 0.74 -6.81 15.34
N ASN A 44 0.69 -8.02 15.90
CA ASN A 44 1.34 -8.32 17.18
C ASN A 44 2.85 -8.48 16.97
N ASN A 45 3.24 -9.24 15.94
CA ASN A 45 4.64 -9.45 15.60
C ASN A 45 5.20 -8.38 14.66
N SER A 46 4.37 -7.44 14.18
CA SER A 46 4.77 -6.42 13.19
C SER A 46 5.30 -7.05 11.90
N ILE A 47 4.60 -8.06 11.37
CA ILE A 47 5.02 -8.82 10.18
C ILE A 47 3.90 -8.81 9.13
N LEU A 48 4.28 -8.54 7.87
CA LEU A 48 3.41 -8.70 6.71
C LEU A 48 3.81 -9.95 5.92
N THR A 49 2.87 -10.85 5.70
CA THR A 49 3.06 -12.06 4.90
C THR A 49 2.66 -11.79 3.46
N ILE A 50 3.63 -11.68 2.57
CA ILE A 50 3.37 -11.39 1.16
C ILE A 50 3.28 -12.69 0.38
N ARG A 51 2.04 -13.11 0.09
CA ARG A 51 1.72 -14.29 -0.72
C ARG A 51 1.72 -13.94 -2.22
N ASN A 52 1.91 -14.96 -3.07
CA ASN A 52 1.80 -14.84 -4.54
C ASN A 52 2.75 -13.82 -5.19
N THR A 53 4.05 -13.89 -4.88
CA THR A 53 5.05 -13.21 -5.71
C THR A 53 5.16 -13.90 -7.08
N LYS A 54 5.80 -13.25 -8.08
CA LYS A 54 5.94 -13.70 -9.49
C LYS A 54 6.47 -15.15 -9.66
N PHE A 55 6.93 -15.80 -8.59
CA PHE A 55 7.46 -17.16 -8.56
C PHE A 55 6.78 -18.08 -7.52
N GLY A 56 5.58 -17.73 -7.03
CA GLY A 56 4.87 -18.52 -6.02
C GLY A 56 5.54 -18.50 -4.62
N LYS A 57 6.62 -17.73 -4.44
CA LYS A 57 7.30 -17.61 -3.15
C LYS A 57 6.57 -16.64 -2.24
N SER A 58 6.35 -17.06 -1.00
CA SER A 58 5.90 -16.18 0.07
C SER A 58 7.12 -15.57 0.78
N ARG A 59 7.02 -14.32 1.22
CA ARG A 59 8.06 -13.69 2.05
C ARG A 59 7.44 -12.96 3.22
N LEU A 60 8.12 -13.00 4.36
CA LEU A 60 7.78 -12.19 5.52
C LEU A 60 8.49 -10.84 5.41
N VAL A 61 7.73 -9.76 5.60
CA VAL A 61 8.26 -8.40 5.59
C VAL A 61 8.04 -7.81 6.98
N PRO A 62 9.10 -7.68 7.80
CA PRO A 62 8.99 -7.00 9.08
C PRO A 62 8.71 -5.52 8.82
N VAL A 63 7.80 -4.94 9.61
CA VAL A 63 7.45 -3.52 9.53
C VAL A 63 7.95 -2.79 10.76
N GLY A 64 8.50 -1.60 10.54
CA GLY A 64 8.96 -0.75 11.64
C GLY A 64 7.80 -0.29 12.56
N PRO A 65 8.10 0.12 13.80
CA PRO A 65 7.08 0.44 14.82
C PRO A 65 6.14 1.58 14.39
N GLN A 66 6.62 2.55 13.63
CA GLN A 66 5.78 3.64 13.11
C GLN A 66 4.75 3.14 12.08
N LEU A 67 5.17 2.24 11.19
CA LEU A 67 4.29 1.63 10.20
C LEU A 67 3.29 0.69 10.88
N ASN A 68 3.73 -0.10 11.86
CA ASN A 68 2.82 -0.97 12.61
C ASN A 68 1.74 -0.16 13.35
N ARG A 69 2.10 0.97 13.98
CA ARG A 69 1.12 1.88 14.61
C ARG A 69 0.07 2.38 13.61
N ALA A 70 0.49 2.76 12.40
CA ALA A 70 -0.43 3.19 11.35
C ALA A 70 -1.37 2.04 10.90
N LEU A 71 -0.84 0.83 10.75
CA LEU A 71 -1.62 -0.36 10.41
C LEU A 71 -2.63 -0.73 11.51
N VAL A 72 -2.23 -0.66 12.78
CA VAL A 72 -3.13 -0.88 13.93
C VAL A 72 -4.23 0.19 13.97
N GLN A 73 -3.88 1.46 13.75
CA GLN A 73 -4.86 2.53 13.72
C GLN A 73 -5.86 2.32 12.58
N TYR A 74 -5.39 1.88 11.42
CA TYR A 74 -6.24 1.54 10.28
C TYR A 74 -7.14 0.33 10.55
N ASP A 75 -6.61 -0.76 11.14
CA ASP A 75 -7.43 -1.94 11.46
C ASP A 75 -8.57 -1.60 12.45
N ARG A 76 -8.35 -0.63 13.34
CA ARG A 76 -9.39 -0.13 14.27
C ARG A 76 -10.52 0.63 13.59
N THR A 77 -10.31 1.22 12.41
CA THR A 77 -11.39 1.88 11.65
C THR A 77 -12.25 0.88 10.88
N ARG A 78 -11.86 -0.39 10.86
CA ARG A 78 -12.57 -1.47 10.18
C ARG A 78 -13.39 -2.31 11.16
N PRO A 79 -14.46 -2.98 10.70
CA PRO A 79 -15.22 -3.90 11.53
C PRO A 79 -14.31 -4.96 12.18
N LYS A 80 -14.47 -5.18 13.49
CA LYS A 80 -13.65 -6.17 14.23
C LYS A 80 -13.87 -7.59 13.73
N ARG A 81 -15.11 -7.91 13.31
CA ARG A 81 -15.48 -9.21 12.71
C ARG A 81 -15.41 -9.09 11.19
N ARG A 82 -14.28 -9.56 10.65
CA ARG A 82 -14.04 -9.76 9.21
C ARG A 82 -13.38 -11.12 9.06
N PRO A 83 -13.74 -11.89 8.02
CA PRO A 83 -13.13 -13.19 7.80
C PRO A 83 -11.64 -13.03 7.47
N ALA A 84 -10.87 -14.09 7.67
CA ALA A 84 -9.40 -14.03 7.59
C ALA A 84 -8.89 -13.76 6.16
N ASP A 85 -9.64 -14.19 5.16
CA ASP A 85 -9.43 -13.99 3.73
C ASP A 85 -9.90 -12.61 3.22
N ALA A 86 -10.60 -11.83 4.05
CA ALA A 86 -11.01 -10.48 3.68
C ALA A 86 -9.79 -9.62 3.36
N LEU A 87 -9.93 -8.77 2.33
CA LEU A 87 -8.93 -7.77 2.00
C LEU A 87 -8.69 -6.86 3.20
N PHE A 88 -7.40 -6.62 3.49
CA PHE A 88 -7.01 -5.71 4.54
C PHE A 88 -7.37 -4.29 4.15
N PHE A 89 -7.00 -3.87 2.93
CA PHE A 89 -7.32 -2.57 2.37
C PHE A 89 -8.59 -2.62 1.54
N THR A 90 -9.58 -1.82 1.94
CA THR A 90 -10.87 -1.71 1.25
C THR A 90 -11.26 -0.26 1.00
N THR A 91 -12.10 -0.07 0.00
CA THR A 91 -12.82 1.19 -0.26
C THR A 91 -13.88 1.44 0.82
N VAL A 92 -14.52 2.61 0.81
CA VAL A 92 -15.63 2.92 1.72
C VAL A 92 -16.77 1.90 1.61
N GLU A 93 -17.01 1.37 0.41
CA GLU A 93 -18.03 0.35 0.13
C GLU A 93 -17.61 -1.07 0.54
N GLY A 94 -16.41 -1.25 1.11
CA GLY A 94 -15.87 -2.56 1.48
C GLY A 94 -15.30 -3.36 0.32
N GLY A 95 -15.30 -2.81 -0.89
CA GLY A 95 -14.75 -3.42 -2.09
C GLY A 95 -13.22 -3.32 -2.21
N PRO A 96 -12.62 -4.02 -3.19
CA PRO A 96 -11.20 -3.93 -3.48
C PRO A 96 -10.82 -2.52 -3.95
N VAL A 97 -9.63 -2.06 -3.56
CA VAL A 97 -9.10 -0.78 -4.03
C VAL A 97 -8.66 -0.90 -5.49
N ALA A 98 -9.37 -0.20 -6.38
CA ALA A 98 -9.03 -0.18 -7.80
C ALA A 98 -7.68 0.50 -8.05
N ARG A 99 -6.92 -0.04 -9.01
CA ARG A 99 -5.57 0.43 -9.35
C ARG A 99 -5.56 1.86 -9.89
N THR A 100 -6.58 2.24 -10.64
CA THR A 100 -6.75 3.57 -11.23
C THR A 100 -7.08 4.58 -10.13
N THR A 101 -8.10 4.30 -9.31
CA THR A 101 -8.48 5.11 -8.15
C THR A 101 -7.29 5.42 -7.25
N LEU A 102 -6.49 4.41 -6.90
CA LEU A 102 -5.31 4.62 -6.06
C LEU A 102 -4.29 5.58 -6.72
N ALA A 103 -4.03 5.41 -8.02
CA ALA A 103 -3.09 6.26 -8.76
C ALA A 103 -3.61 7.71 -8.89
N ASP A 104 -4.90 7.89 -9.15
CA ASP A 104 -5.54 9.20 -9.25
C ASP A 104 -5.50 9.95 -7.91
N HIS A 105 -5.87 9.28 -6.82
CA HIS A 105 -5.79 9.85 -5.48
C HIS A 105 -4.36 10.21 -5.08
N PHE A 106 -3.37 9.39 -5.44
CA PHE A 106 -1.96 9.72 -5.20
C PHE A 106 -1.53 10.97 -5.97
N ARG A 107 -1.92 11.10 -7.24
CA ARG A 107 -1.64 12.29 -8.03
C ARG A 107 -2.26 13.55 -7.41
N ILE A 108 -3.48 13.46 -6.89
CA ILE A 108 -4.13 14.56 -6.17
C ILE A 108 -3.33 14.94 -4.92
N VAL A 109 -2.86 13.96 -4.14
CA VAL A 109 -2.03 14.23 -2.95
C VAL A 109 -0.71 14.88 -3.33
N CYS A 110 -0.01 14.38 -4.36
CA CYS A 110 1.24 14.99 -4.84
C CYS A 110 1.02 16.43 -5.30
N ASN A 111 -0.03 16.69 -6.09
CA ASN A 111 -0.38 18.05 -6.53
C ASN A 111 -0.67 18.99 -5.34
N ARG A 112 -1.44 18.52 -4.35
CA ARG A 112 -1.74 19.31 -3.14
C ARG A 112 -0.52 19.56 -2.26
N ALA A 113 0.43 18.64 -2.26
CA ALA A 113 1.69 18.79 -1.54
C ALA A 113 2.74 19.61 -2.31
N GLY A 114 2.40 20.13 -3.51
CA GLY A 114 3.37 20.82 -4.37
C GLY A 114 4.46 19.92 -4.94
N ILE A 115 4.28 18.60 -4.87
CA ILE A 115 5.23 17.60 -5.38
C ILE A 115 4.94 17.41 -6.86
N GLN A 116 5.56 18.25 -7.68
CA GLN A 116 5.51 18.18 -9.14
C GLN A 116 6.95 18.17 -9.66
N ARG A 117 7.24 17.26 -10.60
CA ARG A 117 8.49 17.34 -11.35
C ARG A 117 8.28 18.35 -12.49
N THR A 118 9.22 19.28 -12.60
CA THR A 118 9.25 20.33 -13.64
C THR A 118 9.46 19.73 -15.04
N ASP A 119 10.03 18.53 -15.12
CA ASP A 119 10.23 17.79 -16.36
C ASP A 119 9.02 16.88 -16.64
N THR A 120 8.26 17.21 -17.69
CA THR A 120 6.91 16.70 -17.96
C THR A 120 6.84 15.22 -18.32
N ARG A 121 7.99 14.56 -18.56
CA ARG A 121 8.05 13.16 -19.00
C ARG A 121 7.87 12.11 -17.90
N GLU A 122 8.09 12.45 -16.63
CA GLU A 122 8.01 11.47 -15.53
C GLU A 122 7.31 12.03 -14.30
N GLN A 123 5.97 11.98 -14.28
CA GLN A 123 5.21 12.30 -13.08
C GLN A 123 5.45 11.28 -11.96
N PRO A 124 5.53 11.71 -10.68
CA PRO A 124 5.68 10.79 -9.56
C PRO A 124 4.51 9.79 -9.54
N ARG A 125 4.81 8.50 -9.58
CA ARG A 125 3.81 7.43 -9.46
C ARG A 125 4.10 6.62 -8.22
N ILE A 126 3.08 5.97 -7.67
CA ILE A 126 3.17 5.17 -6.44
C ILE A 126 4.32 4.14 -6.47
N HIS A 127 4.67 3.63 -7.65
CA HIS A 127 5.78 2.69 -7.80
C HIS A 127 7.16 3.29 -7.47
N ASP A 128 7.32 4.61 -7.50
CA ASP A 128 8.60 5.28 -7.23
C ASP A 128 8.91 5.25 -5.73
N LEU A 129 7.86 5.23 -4.89
CA LEU A 129 8.00 5.05 -3.44
C LEU A 129 8.66 3.71 -3.10
N ARG A 130 8.35 2.67 -3.87
CA ARG A 130 9.02 1.36 -3.74
C ARG A 130 10.49 1.44 -4.14
N HIS A 131 10.80 2.17 -5.22
CA HIS A 131 12.19 2.33 -5.66
C HIS A 131 13.02 3.01 -4.57
N TYR A 132 12.48 4.06 -3.95
CA TYR A 132 13.11 4.71 -2.80
C TYR A 132 13.27 3.77 -1.59
N ALA A 133 12.23 2.99 -1.25
CA ALA A 133 12.31 2.01 -0.17
C ALA A 133 13.42 0.97 -0.40
N ALA A 134 13.56 0.47 -1.64
CA ALA A 134 14.62 -0.46 -2.00
C ALA A 134 16.01 0.20 -1.88
N CYS A 135 16.18 1.45 -2.31
CA CYS A 135 17.43 2.19 -2.12
C CYS A 135 17.78 2.41 -0.64
N ARG A 136 16.78 2.62 0.22
CA ARG A 136 16.99 2.84 1.67
C ARG A 136 17.23 1.54 2.46
N ILE A 137 16.65 0.42 2.01
CA ILE A 137 16.76 -0.90 2.67
C ILE A 137 17.98 -1.67 2.17
N MET A 138 18.54 -1.31 1.01
CA MET A 138 19.88 -1.75 0.62
C MET A 138 20.85 -1.30 1.71
N PRO A 139 21.58 -2.22 2.37
CA PRO A 139 22.62 -1.83 3.30
C PRO A 139 23.63 -1.01 2.49
N THR A 140 23.73 0.28 2.79
CA THR A 140 24.89 1.07 2.42
C THR A 140 26.09 0.24 2.86
N ARG A 141 26.86 -0.25 1.88
CA ARG A 141 28.03 -1.09 2.13
C ARG A 141 28.81 -0.50 3.29
N LEU A 142 29.10 -1.32 4.30
CA LEU A 142 30.32 -1.13 5.09
C LEU A 142 31.47 -1.03 4.09
N LEU A 143 31.93 0.19 3.87
CA LEU A 143 33.30 0.48 3.50
C LEU A 143 33.90 1.14 4.75
N ALA A 144 34.48 0.30 5.60
CA ALA A 144 35.49 0.63 6.58
C ALA A 144 36.33 -0.63 6.78
#